data_AF-A0A9E2VUD7-F1
#
_entry.id   AF-A0A9E2VUD7-F1
#
_cell.length_a   1.000
_cell.length_b   1.000
_cell.length_c   1.000
_cell.angle_alpha   90.00
_cell.angle_beta   90.00
_cell.angle_gamma   90.00
#
_symmetry.space_group_name_H-M   'P 1'
#
loop_
_entity.id
_entity.type
_entity.pdbx_description
1 polymer ?
#
loop_
_entity_poly.entity_id
_entity_poly.type
_entity_poly.pdbx_seq_one_letter_code
_entity_poly.pdbx_strand_id
1 'polypeptide(L)'
;DWVFVENSETGILMNQVIVEEKGTAVKPPVLPLDEAPKGMRREVFALDEGDVVLTFPDNMSAASYDDLESYLQLFLRKAKRRAG
;
A
#
# COMPACT_ATOMS: atom_id res chain seq x y z
N ASP A 1 -39.38 4.56 33.11
CA ASP A 1 -38.09 4.00 33.53
C ASP A 1 -37.04 5.08 33.67
N TRP A 2 -36.34 5.06 34.80
CA TRP A 2 -35.30 6.01 35.19
C TRP A 2 -33.94 5.31 35.16
N VAL A 3 -32.90 5.99 34.67
CA VAL A 3 -31.51 5.51 34.72
C VAL A 3 -30.70 6.51 35.50
N PHE A 4 -29.94 6.04 36.48
CA PHE A 4 -29.10 6.86 37.34
C PHE A 4 -27.66 6.80 36.84
N VAL A 5 -27.07 7.98 36.57
CA VAL A 5 -25.64 8.13 36.28
C VAL A 5 -24.98 8.64 37.57
N GLU A 6 -23.95 7.94 38.03
CA GLU A 6 -23.22 8.27 39.26
C GLU A 6 -22.60 9.67 39.13
N ASN A 7 -22.87 10.54 40.13
CA ASN A 7 -22.66 12.01 40.20
C ASN A 7 -23.80 12.97 39.77
N SER A 8 -25.06 12.52 39.61
CA SER A 8 -26.21 13.44 39.50
C SER A 8 -27.22 13.22 40.64
N GLU A 9 -27.44 14.22 41.50
CA GLU A 9 -28.43 14.20 42.60
C GLU A 9 -29.90 14.20 42.13
N THR A 10 -30.15 14.32 40.82
CA THR A 10 -31.49 14.20 40.24
C THR A 10 -31.42 13.30 39.01
N GLY A 11 -32.25 12.25 39.00
CA GLY A 11 -32.36 11.33 37.88
C GLY A 11 -32.73 12.07 36.60
N ILE A 12 -32.07 11.73 35.49
CA ILE A 12 -32.39 12.29 34.18
C ILE A 12 -33.45 11.38 33.55
N LEU A 13 -34.50 11.95 32.96
CA LEU A 13 -35.50 11.18 32.22
C LEU A 13 -34.83 10.55 30.98
N MET A 14 -35.10 9.27 30.73
CA MET A 14 -34.46 8.44 29.68
C MET A 14 -34.46 9.07 28.28
N ASN A 15 -35.39 9.98 27.99
CA ASN A 15 -35.49 10.69 26.71
C ASN A 15 -34.47 11.83 26.52
N GLN A 16 -33.69 12.17 27.56
CA GLN A 16 -32.63 13.19 27.52
C GLN A 16 -31.22 12.59 27.55
N VAL A 17 -31.09 11.26 27.56
CA VAL A 17 -29.80 10.57 27.51
C VAL A 17 -29.44 10.32 26.04
N ILE A 18 -28.41 11.02 25.56
CA ILE A 18 -27.75 10.69 24.29
C ILE A 18 -26.56 9.82 24.65
N VAL A 19 -26.65 8.52 24.36
CA VAL A 19 -25.48 7.63 24.40
C VAL A 19 -24.66 7.94 23.17
N GLU A 20 -23.56 8.67 23.34
CA GLU A 20 -22.52 8.77 22.31
C GLU A 20 -21.84 7.40 22.20
N GLU A 21 -22.36 6.55 21.32
CA GLU A 21 -21.60 5.40 20.86
C GLU A 21 -20.35 5.92 20.16
N LYS A 22 -19.19 5.63 20.76
CA LYS A 22 -17.89 5.90 20.17
C LYS A 22 -17.88 5.26 18.79
N GLY A 23 -17.95 6.10 17.75
CA GLY A 23 -18.06 5.66 16.37
C GLY A 23 -17.07 4.54 16.07
N THR A 24 -17.57 3.50 15.41
CA THR A 24 -16.77 2.37 14.93
C THR A 24 -15.50 2.92 14.28
N ALA A 25 -14.34 2.49 14.79
CA ALA A 25 -13.06 2.93 14.28
C ALA A 25 -13.02 2.67 12.77
N VAL A 26 -13.15 3.74 11.99
CA VAL A 26 -12.96 3.69 10.55
C VAL A 26 -11.53 3.22 10.37
N LYS A 27 -11.33 1.98 9.92
CA LYS A 27 -9.98 1.49 9.63
C LYS A 27 -9.35 2.53 8.70
N PRO A 28 -8.18 3.11 9.05
CA PRO A 28 -7.51 4.04 8.15
C PRO A 28 -7.35 3.34 6.79
N PRO A 29 -7.57 4.06 5.67
CA PRO A 29 -7.40 3.47 4.36
C PRO A 29 -5.96 2.95 4.27
N VAL A 30 -5.83 1.63 4.22
CA VAL A 30 -4.54 0.97 3.98
C VAL A 30 -4.27 1.21 2.50
N LEU A 31 -3.27 2.05 2.21
CA LEU A 31 -2.70 2.13 0.86
C LEU A 31 -2.30 0.70 0.49
N PRO A 32 -2.78 0.15 -0.65
CA PRO A 32 -2.34 -1.15 -1.10
C PRO A 32 -0.82 -1.13 -1.13
N LEU A 33 -0.18 -1.97 -0.32
CA LEU A 33 1.23 -2.26 -0.56
C LEU A 33 1.26 -2.82 -1.97
N ASP A 34 2.03 -2.14 -2.82
CA ASP A 34 2.28 -2.60 -4.17
C ASP A 34 3.18 -3.85 -4.03
N GLU A 35 2.57 -5.00 -3.75
CA GLU A 35 3.27 -6.27 -3.60
C GLU A 35 3.50 -6.87 -4.98
N ALA A 36 4.64 -7.51 -5.17
CA ALA A 36 4.90 -8.25 -6.40
C ALA A 36 3.82 -9.34 -6.56
N PRO A 37 3.21 -9.49 -7.75
CA PRO A 37 2.28 -10.59 -8.00
C PRO A 37 2.91 -11.95 -7.68
N LYS A 38 2.10 -12.93 -7.26
CA LYS A 38 2.59 -14.30 -7.00
C LYS A 38 3.29 -14.85 -8.26
N GLY A 39 4.48 -15.43 -8.09
CA GLY A 39 5.30 -15.92 -9.20
C GLY A 39 6.15 -14.84 -9.88
N MET A 40 6.18 -13.61 -9.33
CA MET A 40 7.04 -12.53 -9.79
C MET A 40 7.97 -12.09 -8.67
N ARG A 41 9.20 -11.75 -9.05
CA ARG A 41 10.18 -11.02 -8.23
C ARG A 41 10.15 -9.55 -8.58
N ARG A 42 10.41 -8.72 -7.58
CA ARG A 42 10.54 -7.27 -7.72
C ARG A 42 11.86 -6.82 -7.14
N GLU A 43 12.62 -6.08 -7.93
CA GLU A 43 13.86 -5.42 -7.53
C GLU A 43 13.66 -3.91 -7.64
N VAL A 44 14.20 -3.18 -6.66
CA VAL A 44 14.10 -1.72 -6.57
C VAL A 44 15.50 -1.15 -6.47
N PHE A 45 15.82 -0.20 -7.35
CA PHE A 45 17.09 0.48 -7.43
C PHE A 45 16.86 1.97 -7.19
N ALA A 46 17.54 2.57 -6.22
CA ALA A 46 17.47 4.01 -5.99
C ALA A 46 18.43 4.75 -6.93
N LEU A 47 17.93 5.77 -7.65
CA LEU A 47 18.74 6.75 -8.39
C LEU A 47 18.52 8.15 -7.78
N ASP A 48 19.40 9.09 -8.12
CA ASP A 48 19.29 10.48 -7.62
C ASP A 48 17.97 11.15 -8.06
N GLU A 49 17.43 10.75 -9.21
CA GLU A 49 16.15 11.25 -9.75
C GLU A 49 14.92 10.47 -9.24
N GLY A 50 15.12 9.31 -8.59
CA GLY A 50 14.05 8.47 -8.06
C GLY A 50 14.29 6.96 -8.20
N ASP A 51 13.35 6.18 -7.67
CA ASP A 51 13.46 4.72 -7.67
C ASP A 51 13.07 4.11 -9.03
N VAL A 52 13.88 3.14 -9.46
CA VAL A 52 13.59 2.26 -10.59
C VAL A 52 13.12 0.92 -10.06
N VAL A 53 11.97 0.47 -10.54
CA VAL A 53 11.41 -0.83 -10.17
C VAL A 53 11.44 -1.77 -11.37
N LEU A 54 12.04 -2.94 -11.19
CA LEU A 54 11.99 -4.03 -12.17
C LEU A 54 11.18 -5.18 -11.58
N THR A 55 10.14 -5.63 -12.30
CA THR A 55 9.35 -6.82 -11.93
C THR A 55 9.50 -7.87 -13.02
N PHE A 56 9.84 -9.10 -12.64
CA PHE A 56 10.14 -10.21 -13.55
C PHE A 56 9.71 -11.55 -12.95
N PRO A 57 9.55 -12.63 -13.74
CA PRO A 57 9.16 -13.94 -13.22
C PRO A 57 10.16 -14.49 -12.18
N ASP A 58 9.66 -15.12 -11.13
CA ASP A 58 10.50 -15.68 -10.06
C ASP A 58 11.38 -16.85 -10.51
N ASN A 59 10.91 -17.56 -11.54
CA ASN A 59 11.61 -18.64 -12.22
C ASN A 59 11.65 -18.35 -13.74
N MET A 60 12.85 -18.31 -14.31
CA MET A 60 13.08 -18.05 -15.72
C MET A 60 13.91 -19.16 -16.34
N SER A 61 13.61 -19.51 -17.59
CA SER A 61 14.47 -20.37 -18.40
C SER A 61 15.69 -19.59 -18.91
N ALA A 62 16.77 -20.28 -19.29
CA ALA A 62 17.96 -19.64 -19.86
C ALA A 62 17.63 -18.82 -21.12
N ALA A 63 16.78 -19.34 -22.01
CA ALA A 63 16.36 -18.62 -23.21
C ALA A 63 15.61 -17.32 -22.88
N SER A 64 14.70 -17.36 -21.90
CA SER A 64 13.97 -16.17 -21.46
C SER A 64 14.88 -15.15 -20.76
N TYR A 65 15.94 -15.60 -20.10
CA TYR A 65 16.96 -14.73 -19.53
C TYR A 65 17.73 -14.00 -20.63
N ASP A 66 18.18 -14.71 -21.67
CA ASP A 66 18.93 -14.11 -22.79
C ASP A 66 18.11 -13.05 -23.54
N ASP A 67 16.80 -13.31 -23.70
CA ASP A 67 15.86 -12.36 -24.28
C ASP A 67 15.70 -11.10 -23.40
N LEU A 68 15.58 -11.29 -22.07
CA LEU A 68 15.50 -10.18 -21.12
C LEU A 68 16.77 -9.34 -21.12
N GLU A 69 17.94 -9.97 -21.12
CA GLU A 69 19.23 -9.29 -21.19
C GLU A 69 19.31 -8.44 -22.46
N SER A 70 19.01 -9.02 -23.62
CA SER A 70 19.03 -8.34 -24.91
C SER A 70 18.10 -7.12 -24.92
N TYR A 71 16.92 -7.25 -24.33
CA TYR A 71 15.97 -6.15 -24.20
C TYR A 71 16.49 -5.04 -23.27
N LEU A 72 17.04 -5.39 -22.10
CA LEU A 72 17.59 -4.43 -21.15
C LEU A 72 18.78 -3.68 -21.73
N GLN A 73 19.68 -4.35 -22.45
CA GLN A 73 20.79 -3.69 -23.15
C GLN A 73 20.28 -2.66 -24.18
N LEU A 74 19.24 -3.00 -24.95
CA LEU A 74 18.62 -2.06 -25.89
C LEU A 74 17.97 -0.88 -25.17
N PHE A 75 17.28 -1.13 -24.06
CA PHE A 75 16.69 -0.11 -23.22
C PHE A 75 17.76 0.88 -22.71
N LEU A 76 18.85 0.37 -22.13
CA LEU A 76 19.96 1.19 -21.65
C LEU A 76 20.59 2.02 -22.76
N ARG A 77 20.76 1.47 -23.97
CA ARG A 77 21.24 2.22 -25.14
C ARG A 77 20.31 3.35 -25.55
N LYS A 78 18.99 3.17 -25.41
CA LYS A 78 18.00 4.23 -25.66
C LYS A 78 18.03 5.29 -24.55
N ALA A 79 18.11 4.87 -23.29
CA ALA A 79 18.18 5.77 -22.14
C ALA A 79 19.44 6.64 -22.19
N LYS A 80 20.62 6.05 -22.47
CA LYS A 80 21.89 6.78 -22.64
C LYS A 80 21.82 7.87 -23.71
N ARG A 81 21.13 7.63 -24.82
CA ARG A 81 20.93 8.63 -25.90
C ARG A 81 20.00 9.79 -25.51
N ARG A 82 19.21 9.64 -24.44
CA ARG A 82 18.31 10.69 -23.93
C ARG A 82 18.91 11.45 -22.76
N ALA A 83 19.83 10.80 -22.02
CA ALA A 83 20.50 11.37 -20.86
C ALA A 83 21.74 12.22 -21.21
N GLY A 84 22.25 12.10 -22.44
CA GLY A 84 23.28 12.99 -23.00
C GLY A 84 22.71 13.83 -24.12
#